data_AF-A0AB73RGN3-F1
#
_entry.id   AF-A0AB73RGN3-F1
#
_cell.length_a   1.000
_cell.length_b   1.000
_cell.length_c   1.000
_cell.angle_alpha   90.00
_cell.angle_beta   90.00
_cell.angle_gamma   90.00
#
_symmetry.space_group_name_H-M   'P 1'
#
loop_
_entity.id
_entity.type
_entity.pdbx_description
1 polymer ?
#
loop_
_entity_poly.entity_id
_entity_poly.type
_entity_poly.pdbx_seq_one_letter_code
_entity_poly.pdbx_strand_id
1 'polypeptide(L)'
;MGAFFRGIGSLLIGVVLLVGCQSKENQIEKKSTTTKAEEKVQITKEEEKSIQDVMEKFVRTTNEKNLAEHMELFSKKMPSAEDLKTQKESAFQKGNKKIELEHIDMKASKAGYVVVETKEKEIEGEVTLQKNVQYALGKEEDGWKIEEVRMIGKK
;
A
#
# COMPACT_ATOMS: atom_id res chain seq x y z
N MET A 1 -3.97 -70.25 -17.16
CA MET A 1 -5.15 -71.14 -17.36
C MET A 1 -6.35 -70.50 -16.69
N GLY A 2 -7.49 -70.43 -17.39
CA GLY A 2 -8.87 -70.23 -16.89
C GLY A 2 -9.16 -68.93 -16.13
N ALA A 3 -9.86 -67.93 -16.69
CA ALA A 3 -11.31 -67.90 -16.97
C ALA A 3 -12.16 -68.18 -15.70
N PHE A 4 -12.80 -67.17 -15.11
CA PHE A 4 -14.11 -66.57 -15.45
C PHE A 4 -15.34 -67.40 -15.01
N PHE A 5 -16.34 -66.66 -14.48
CA PHE A 5 -17.79 -66.91 -14.39
C PHE A 5 -18.43 -67.37 -13.07
N ARG A 6 -19.21 -66.46 -12.47
CA ARG A 6 -20.70 -66.46 -12.34
C ARG A 6 -21.09 -65.33 -11.35
N GLY A 7 -21.85 -64.28 -11.67
CA GLY A 7 -23.18 -64.24 -12.29
C GLY A 7 -24.23 -64.32 -11.16
N ILE A 8 -24.94 -63.25 -10.78
CA ILE A 8 -26.30 -62.80 -11.21
C ILE A 8 -26.69 -61.72 -10.15
N GLY A 9 -27.46 -60.64 -10.33
CA GLY A 9 -28.30 -60.06 -11.38
C GLY A 9 -28.87 -58.74 -10.82
N SER A 10 -28.82 -57.65 -11.58
CA SER A 10 -29.96 -56.89 -12.15
C SER A 10 -31.16 -56.58 -11.22
N LEU A 11 -31.36 -55.29 -10.93
CA LEU A 11 -32.64 -54.56 -10.86
C LEU A 11 -32.30 -53.07 -10.62
N LEU A 12 -32.11 -52.24 -11.65
CA LEU A 12 -33.12 -51.45 -12.38
C LEU A 12 -33.97 -50.53 -11.47
N ILE A 13 -33.80 -49.21 -11.62
CA ILE A 13 -34.81 -48.20 -12.02
C ILE A 13 -34.40 -46.81 -11.49
N GLY A 14 -34.24 -45.87 -12.44
CA GLY A 14 -33.99 -44.45 -12.16
C GLY A 14 -34.03 -43.60 -13.44
N VAL A 15 -35.04 -43.86 -14.28
CA VAL A 15 -35.67 -43.00 -15.30
C VAL A 15 -34.80 -41.93 -15.98
N VAL A 16 -34.46 -42.20 -17.25
CA VAL A 16 -34.12 -41.21 -18.29
C VAL A 16 -35.38 -40.94 -19.11
N LEU A 17 -35.83 -39.68 -19.16
CA LEU A 17 -36.74 -39.09 -20.15
C LEU A 17 -36.66 -37.56 -19.92
N LEU A 18 -36.36 -36.64 -20.83
CA LEU A 18 -36.51 -36.59 -22.28
C LEU A 18 -35.53 -35.58 -22.91
N VAL A 19 -35.16 -35.88 -24.14
CA VAL A 19 -34.43 -35.02 -25.09
C VAL A 19 -35.36 -33.93 -25.62
N GLY A 20 -34.82 -32.72 -25.80
CA GLY A 20 -35.45 -31.65 -26.58
C GLY A 20 -34.41 -30.61 -26.98
N CYS A 21 -33.71 -30.84 -28.10
CA CYS A 21 -32.95 -29.79 -28.79
C CYS A 21 -33.94 -28.80 -29.42
N GLN A 22 -33.83 -27.51 -29.11
CA GLN A 22 -34.23 -26.47 -30.04
C GLN A 22 -33.20 -25.34 -30.01
N SER A 23 -32.35 -25.33 -31.02
CA SER A 23 -31.48 -24.20 -31.33
C SER A 23 -32.33 -23.00 -31.72
N LYS A 24 -32.16 -21.87 -31.02
CA LYS A 24 -32.50 -20.53 -31.51
C LYS A 24 -31.54 -19.51 -30.88
N GLU A 25 -30.64 -19.10 -31.74
CA GLU A 25 -29.90 -17.85 -31.84
C GLU A 25 -30.46 -16.64 -31.07
N ASN A 26 -29.53 -15.87 -30.48
CA ASN A 26 -29.61 -14.47 -30.08
C ASN A 26 -30.81 -14.02 -29.24
N GLN A 27 -30.56 -13.75 -27.96
CA GLN A 27 -30.67 -12.39 -27.44
C GLN A 27 -29.73 -12.18 -26.26
N ILE A 28 -28.98 -11.09 -26.37
CA ILE A 28 -28.01 -10.58 -25.40
C ILE A 28 -28.79 -10.08 -24.20
N GLU A 29 -28.91 -10.87 -23.14
CA GLU A 29 -29.08 -10.34 -21.80
C GLU A 29 -27.76 -10.46 -21.08
N LYS A 30 -27.00 -9.36 -21.12
CA LYS A 30 -25.92 -9.08 -20.18
C LYS A 30 -26.51 -9.15 -18.77
N LYS A 31 -26.52 -10.35 -18.18
CA LYS A 31 -26.56 -10.50 -16.74
C LYS A 31 -25.28 -9.85 -16.24
N SER A 32 -25.39 -8.58 -15.86
CA SER A 32 -24.33 -7.87 -15.19
C SER A 32 -23.98 -8.70 -13.97
N THR A 33 -22.90 -9.46 -14.08
CA THR A 33 -22.12 -9.86 -12.94
C THR A 33 -21.84 -8.56 -12.22
N THR A 34 -22.60 -8.28 -11.16
CA THR A 34 -22.23 -7.28 -10.18
C THR A 34 -20.98 -7.86 -9.52
N THR A 35 -19.85 -7.73 -10.22
CA THR A 35 -18.54 -7.68 -9.61
C THR A 35 -18.70 -6.56 -8.62
N LYS A 36 -18.85 -6.92 -7.35
CA LYS A 36 -18.75 -6.02 -6.21
C LYS A 36 -17.51 -5.19 -6.52
N ALA A 37 -17.71 -3.95 -6.97
CA ALA A 37 -16.61 -3.06 -7.23
C ALA A 37 -15.95 -2.92 -5.87
N GLU A 38 -14.81 -3.59 -5.67
CA GLU A 38 -13.87 -3.14 -4.67
C GLU A 38 -13.68 -1.67 -5.00
N GLU A 39 -14.23 -0.83 -4.14
CA GLU A 39 -14.02 0.60 -4.15
C GLU A 39 -12.50 0.76 -4.21
N LYS A 40 -11.97 1.06 -5.40
CA LYS A 40 -10.56 1.37 -5.55
C LYS A 40 -10.39 2.62 -4.73
N VAL A 41 -9.84 2.49 -3.52
CA VAL A 41 -9.40 3.61 -2.71
C VAL A 41 -8.44 4.39 -3.61
N GLN A 42 -8.92 5.51 -4.14
CA GLN A 42 -8.19 6.35 -5.08
C GLN A 42 -7.82 7.62 -4.33
N ILE A 43 -6.53 7.97 -4.39
CA ILE A 43 -6.03 9.23 -3.85
C ILE A 43 -6.52 10.33 -4.79
N THR A 44 -7.15 11.36 -4.25
CA THR A 44 -7.52 12.54 -5.06
C THR A 44 -6.28 13.39 -5.35
N LYS A 45 -6.29 14.19 -6.43
CA LYS A 45 -5.17 15.10 -6.74
C LYS A 45 -4.87 16.10 -5.62
N GLU A 46 -5.90 16.52 -4.88
CA GLU A 46 -5.75 17.42 -3.73
C GLU A 46 -5.03 16.71 -2.57
N GLU A 47 -5.35 15.43 -2.34
CA GLU A 47 -4.64 14.61 -1.36
C GLU A 47 -3.21 14.29 -1.79
N GLU A 48 -2.98 13.97 -3.06
CA GLU A 48 -1.61 13.78 -3.60
C GLU A 48 -0.75 15.02 -3.35
N LYS A 49 -1.28 16.21 -3.66
CA LYS A 49 -0.58 17.47 -3.39
C LYS A 49 -0.33 17.68 -1.89
N SER A 50 -1.35 17.45 -1.05
CA SER A 50 -1.21 17.62 0.40
C SER A 50 -0.16 16.67 1.00
N ILE A 51 -0.09 15.44 0.48
CA ILE A 51 0.90 14.44 0.90
C ILE A 51 2.30 14.81 0.39
N GLN A 52 2.40 15.32 -0.85
CA GLN A 52 3.65 15.84 -1.38
C GLN A 52 4.18 16.98 -0.52
N ASP A 53 3.33 17.92 -0.10
CA ASP A 53 3.71 19.04 0.79
C ASP A 53 4.26 18.52 2.13
N VAL A 54 3.71 17.42 2.68
CA VAL A 54 4.23 16.77 3.90
C VAL A 54 5.63 16.19 3.65
N MET A 55 5.88 15.54 2.51
CA MET A 55 7.20 14.99 2.16
C MET A 55 8.25 16.09 1.93
N GLU A 56 7.88 17.17 1.25
CA GLU A 56 8.74 18.32 1.04
C GLU A 56 9.08 19.00 2.37
N LYS A 57 8.09 19.17 3.25
CA LYS A 57 8.29 19.71 4.60
C LYS A 57 9.16 18.79 5.46
N PHE A 58 9.02 17.48 5.32
CA PHE A 58 9.90 16.50 5.99
C PHE A 58 11.36 16.69 5.60
N VAL A 59 11.65 16.81 4.30
CA VAL A 59 13.01 17.06 3.82
C VAL A 59 13.53 18.41 4.30
N ARG A 60 12.74 19.47 4.15
CA ARG A 60 13.12 20.82 4.57
C ARG A 60 13.49 20.85 6.04
N THR A 61 12.59 20.39 6.91
CA THR A 61 12.80 20.39 8.36
C THR A 61 13.97 19.50 8.80
N THR A 62 14.23 18.41 8.07
CA THR A 62 15.43 17.59 8.29
C THR A 62 16.70 18.35 7.94
N ASN A 63 16.75 18.99 6.77
CA ASN A 63 17.93 19.71 6.29
C ASN A 63 18.22 20.97 7.10
N GLU A 64 17.18 21.66 7.56
CA GLU A 64 17.25 22.82 8.44
C GLU A 64 17.50 22.45 9.91
N LYS A 65 17.46 21.14 10.24
CA LYS A 65 17.56 20.62 11.60
C LYS A 65 16.50 21.22 12.55
N ASN A 66 15.32 21.54 12.01
CA ASN A 66 14.21 22.10 12.78
C ASN A 66 13.41 20.96 13.44
N LEU A 67 13.86 20.53 14.63
CA LEU A 67 13.23 19.42 15.35
C LEU A 67 11.76 19.68 15.68
N ALA A 68 11.42 20.89 16.12
CA ALA A 68 10.07 21.23 16.54
C ALA A 68 9.07 21.02 15.39
N GLU A 69 9.34 21.66 14.25
CA GLU A 69 8.49 21.55 13.06
C GLU A 69 8.55 20.13 12.45
N HIS A 70 9.69 19.45 12.52
CA HIS A 70 9.82 18.06 12.05
C HIS A 70 8.91 17.12 12.82
N MET A 71 8.83 17.27 14.14
CA MET A 71 8.00 16.40 14.99
C MET A 71 6.50 16.64 14.80
N GLU A 72 6.08 17.82 14.33
CA GLU A 72 4.67 18.10 13.99
C GLU A 72 4.16 17.30 12.78
N LEU A 73 5.07 16.77 11.95
CA LEU A 73 4.72 15.93 10.81
C LEU A 73 4.29 14.52 11.21
N PHE A 74 4.66 14.09 12.42
CA PHE A 74 4.36 12.77 12.93
C PHE A 74 3.03 12.74 13.65
N SER A 75 2.35 11.60 13.56
CA SER A 75 1.10 11.37 14.27
C SER A 75 1.34 11.37 15.78
N LYS A 76 0.46 12.06 16.51
CA LYS A 76 0.44 12.01 17.99
C LYS A 76 -0.02 10.65 18.52
N LYS A 77 -0.60 9.81 17.66
CA LYS A 77 -1.08 8.47 18.01
C LYS A 77 0.05 7.43 17.98
N MET A 78 1.24 7.81 17.50
CA MET A 78 2.42 6.93 17.55
C MET A 78 2.80 6.62 19.01
N PRO A 79 2.82 5.35 19.43
CA PRO A 79 3.18 4.99 20.81
C PRO A 79 4.62 5.33 21.17
N SER A 80 5.51 5.50 20.18
CA SER A 80 6.94 5.78 20.37
C SER A 80 7.34 7.22 20.00
N ALA A 81 6.42 8.18 20.11
CA ALA A 81 6.66 9.57 19.71
C ALA A 81 7.80 10.23 20.50
N GLU A 82 7.92 9.95 21.82
CA GLU A 82 9.00 10.49 22.66
C GLU A 82 10.37 9.89 22.28
N ASP A 83 10.44 8.57 22.10
CA ASP A 83 11.67 7.88 21.67
C ASP A 83 12.13 8.37 20.30
N LEU A 84 11.17 8.57 19.37
CA LEU A 84 11.45 9.12 18.05
C LEU A 84 12.03 10.54 18.16
N LYS A 85 11.44 11.39 19.01
CA LYS A 85 11.94 12.76 19.26
C LYS A 85 13.39 12.73 19.75
N THR A 86 13.71 11.90 20.75
CA THR A 86 15.08 11.78 21.28
C THR A 86 16.06 11.28 20.22
N GLN A 87 15.67 10.28 19.41
CA GLN A 87 16.51 9.79 18.31
C GLN A 87 16.77 10.88 17.26
N LYS A 88 15.73 11.64 16.87
CA LYS A 88 15.84 12.72 15.89
C LYS A 88 16.66 13.90 16.41
N GLU A 89 16.47 14.28 17.67
CA GLU A 89 17.27 15.31 18.32
C GLU A 89 18.76 14.94 18.31
N SER A 90 19.09 13.70 18.68
CA SER A 90 20.47 13.21 18.61
C SER A 90 21.04 13.23 17.19
N ALA A 91 20.24 12.84 16.20
CA ALA A 91 20.65 12.86 14.79
C ALA A 91 20.90 14.28 14.26
N PHE A 92 20.05 15.24 14.62
CA PHE A 92 20.16 16.64 14.19
C PHE A 92 21.38 17.33 14.80
N GLN A 93 21.73 16.98 16.04
CA GLN A 93 22.93 17.50 16.71
C GLN A 93 24.22 16.91 16.16
N LYS A 94 24.22 15.63 15.74
CA LYS A 94 25.43 14.91 15.32
C LYS A 94 25.79 15.08 13.84
N GLY A 95 24.80 15.21 12.96
CA GLY A 95 25.01 15.09 11.51
C GLY A 95 25.01 16.41 10.75
N ASN A 96 25.78 16.50 9.67
CA ASN A 96 25.59 17.48 8.59
C ASN A 96 24.90 16.83 7.38
N LYS A 97 23.95 15.95 7.67
CA LYS A 97 23.22 15.17 6.69
C LYS A 97 22.21 16.05 5.98
N LYS A 98 22.23 16.03 4.65
CA LYS A 98 21.18 16.57 3.80
C LYS A 98 20.47 15.43 3.09
N ILE A 99 19.17 15.59 2.88
CA ILE A 99 18.32 14.67 2.14
C ILE A 99 17.80 15.41 0.92
N GLU A 100 17.82 14.73 -0.23
CA GLU A 100 17.17 15.16 -1.47
C GLU A 100 16.16 14.08 -1.87
N LEU A 101 14.93 14.46 -2.20
CA LEU A 101 13.93 13.55 -2.76
C LEU A 101 14.13 13.44 -4.28
N GLU A 102 14.47 12.25 -4.76
CA GLU A 102 14.65 11.97 -6.19
C GLU A 102 13.36 11.47 -6.85
N HIS A 103 12.56 10.69 -6.11
CA HIS A 103 11.32 10.10 -6.62
C HIS A 103 10.32 9.90 -5.48
N ILE A 104 9.03 9.99 -5.81
CA ILE A 104 7.91 9.76 -4.91
C ILE A 104 6.86 8.96 -5.68
N ASP A 105 6.43 7.85 -5.10
CA ASP A 105 5.31 7.03 -5.57
C ASP A 105 4.29 6.89 -4.44
N MET A 106 3.00 7.06 -4.74
CA MET A 106 1.93 7.07 -3.74
C MET A 106 0.92 5.98 -4.04
N LYS A 107 0.58 5.19 -3.01
CA LYS A 107 -0.38 4.09 -3.10
C LYS A 107 -1.37 4.19 -1.96
N ALA A 108 -2.66 4.23 -2.29
CA ALA A 108 -3.70 4.11 -1.28
C ALA A 108 -3.69 2.69 -0.68
N SER A 109 -3.77 2.61 0.64
CA SER A 109 -3.99 1.36 1.35
C SER A 109 -5.49 1.13 1.56
N LYS A 110 -5.91 -0.13 1.51
CA LYS A 110 -7.29 -0.54 1.85
C LYS A 110 -7.67 -0.25 3.30
N ALA A 111 -6.68 -0.01 4.16
CA ALA A 111 -6.87 0.27 5.58
C ALA A 111 -6.94 1.77 5.93
N GLY A 112 -7.06 2.65 4.92
CA GLY A 112 -7.30 4.08 5.11
C GLY A 112 -6.05 4.95 5.27
N TYR A 113 -4.86 4.37 5.08
CA TYR A 113 -3.59 5.08 5.01
C TYR A 113 -3.15 5.30 3.56
N VAL A 114 -2.25 6.25 3.34
CA VAL A 114 -1.48 6.33 2.10
C VAL A 114 -0.05 5.86 2.36
N VAL A 115 0.40 4.92 1.54
CA VAL A 115 1.79 4.47 1.52
C VAL A 115 2.54 5.29 0.49
N VAL A 116 3.59 5.98 0.93
CA VAL A 116 4.46 6.78 0.07
C VAL A 116 5.83 6.11 0.03
N GLU A 117 6.26 5.71 -1.17
CA GLU A 117 7.59 5.16 -1.40
C GLU A 117 8.46 6.25 -2.04
N THR A 118 9.54 6.62 -1.36
CA THR A 118 10.48 7.63 -1.83
C THR A 118 11.81 7.00 -2.20
N LYS A 119 12.48 7.62 -3.17
CA LYS A 119 13.91 7.46 -3.39
C LYS A 119 14.60 8.71 -2.88
N GLU A 120 15.45 8.54 -1.88
CA GLU A 120 16.13 9.62 -1.18
C GLU A 120 17.64 9.51 -1.39
N LYS A 121 18.26 10.64 -1.68
CA LYS A 121 19.71 10.79 -1.68
C LYS A 121 20.12 11.49 -0.40
N GLU A 122 20.85 10.79 0.44
CA GLU A 122 21.47 11.30 1.66
C GLU A 122 22.90 11.75 1.35
N ILE A 123 23.24 12.97 1.75
CA ILE A 123 24.54 13.60 1.52
C ILE A 123 25.13 13.97 2.88
N GLU A 124 26.29 13.41 3.20
CA GLU A 124 27.02 13.67 4.43
C GLU A 124 28.47 14.04 4.08
N GLY A 125 28.74 15.34 3.96
CA GLY A 125 30.01 15.82 3.42
C GLY A 125 30.18 15.39 1.97
N GLU A 126 31.24 14.63 1.68
CA GLU A 126 31.53 14.08 0.34
C GLU A 126 30.85 12.72 0.08
N VAL A 127 30.30 12.09 1.13
CA VAL A 127 29.64 10.79 1.01
C VAL A 127 28.21 10.99 0.55
N THR A 128 27.82 10.27 -0.50
CA THR A 128 26.44 10.21 -0.96
C THR A 128 25.92 8.79 -0.88
N LEU A 129 24.67 8.65 -0.45
CA LEU A 129 24.00 7.36 -0.32
C LEU A 129 22.59 7.45 -0.87
N GLN A 130 22.18 6.47 -1.68
CA GLN A 130 20.79 6.37 -2.13
C GLN A 130 20.05 5.32 -1.31
N LYS A 131 18.85 5.67 -0.84
CA LYS A 131 17.99 4.79 -0.07
C LYS A 131 16.56 4.88 -0.58
N ASN A 132 15.85 3.77 -0.46
CA ASN A 132 14.41 3.72 -0.67
C ASN A 132 13.74 3.70 0.71
N VAL A 133 12.85 4.66 0.94
CA VAL A 133 12.13 4.80 2.21
C VAL A 133 10.65 4.66 1.92
N GLN A 134 9.93 4.01 2.83
CA GLN A 134 8.47 3.94 2.78
C GLN A 134 7.91 4.66 4.01
N TYR A 135 6.91 5.48 3.76
CA TYR A 135 6.15 6.23 4.76
C TYR A 135 4.72 5.71 4.75
N ALA A 136 4.16 5.46 5.93
CA ALA A 136 2.71 5.31 6.09
C ALA A 136 2.15 6.63 6.60
N LEU A 137 1.19 7.21 5.88
CA LEU A 137 0.52 8.44 6.27
C LEU A 137 -0.94 8.18 6.62
N GLY A 138 -1.34 8.61 7.80
CA GLY A 138 -2.72 8.63 8.27
C GLY A 138 -3.33 10.02 8.15
N LYS A 139 -4.65 10.09 7.91
CA LYS A 139 -5.41 11.34 7.88
C LYS A 139 -5.90 11.67 9.28
N GLU A 140 -5.49 12.82 9.80
CA GLU A 140 -5.94 13.41 11.07
C GLU A 140 -6.74 14.70 10.82
N GLU A 141 -7.32 15.28 11.87
CA GLU A 141 -8.13 16.50 11.77
C GLU A 141 -7.34 17.69 11.22
N ASP A 142 -6.02 17.73 11.50
CA ASP A 142 -5.10 18.78 11.06
C ASP A 142 -4.33 18.43 9.78
N GLY A 143 -4.69 17.33 9.11
CA GLY A 143 -4.13 16.91 7.82
C GLY A 143 -3.44 15.55 7.85
N TRP A 144 -2.59 15.29 6.85
CA TRP A 144 -1.85 14.04 6.75
C TRP A 144 -0.66 14.03 7.72
N LYS A 145 -0.52 12.92 8.47
CA LYS A 145 0.54 12.70 9.45
C LYS A 145 1.28 11.40 9.17
N ILE A 146 2.58 11.42 9.40
CA ILE A 146 3.43 10.24 9.30
C ILE A 146 3.17 9.34 10.50
N GLU A 147 2.70 8.12 10.23
CA GLU A 147 2.41 7.07 11.23
C GLU A 147 3.48 5.97 11.26
N GLU A 148 4.26 5.83 10.20
CA GLU A 148 5.41 4.93 10.17
C GLU A 148 6.44 5.40 9.14
N VAL A 149 7.72 5.16 9.42
CA VAL A 149 8.83 5.35 8.47
C VAL A 149 9.70 4.10 8.50
N ARG A 150 9.94 3.49 7.34
CA ARG A 150 10.77 2.31 7.22
C ARG A 150 11.70 2.39 6.01
N MET A 151 12.95 1.97 6.18
CA MET A 151 13.86 1.79 5.05
C MET A 151 13.53 0.47 4.36
N ILE A 152 13.25 0.52 3.05
CA ILE A 152 12.90 -0.66 2.25
C ILE A 152 14.03 -1.11 1.30
N GLY A 153 15.07 -0.29 1.17
CA GLY A 153 16.26 -0.64 0.39
C GLY A 153 17.35 0.41 0.49
N LYS A 154 18.57 0.02 0.18
CA LYS A 154 19.77 0.88 0.15
C LYS A 154 20.62 0.49 -1.05
N LYS A 155 21.15 1.47 -1.77
CA LYS A 155 22.09 1.29 -2.88
C LYS A 155 23.37 2.06 -2.61
#